data_AF-A0A7G5E434-F1
#
_entry.id   AF-A0A7G5E434-F1
#
_cell.length_a   1.000
_cell.length_b   1.000
_cell.length_c   1.000
_cell.angle_alpha   90.00
_cell.angle_beta   90.00
_cell.angle_gamma   90.00
#
_symmetry.space_group_name_H-M   'P 1'
#
loop_
_entity.id
_entity.type
_entity.pdbx_description
1 polymer ?
#
loop_
_entity_poly.entity_id
_entity_poly.type
_entity_poly.pdbx_seq_one_letter_code
_entity_poly.pdbx_strand_id
1 'polypeptide(L)'
;MDKITISHLVEFNRKSPKGRRTLVEKLKKPKIKPEKSESGGDYWTSAVSCISRAFAAGNNTEIVEKIDKLLEKIENSDAKITKNMFQRNIHILQKFEEFDFA
;
A
#
# COMPACT_ATOMS: atom_id res chain seq x y z
N MET A 1 -9.12 -15.25 -18.31
CA MET A 1 -8.33 -15.81 -17.20
C MET A 1 -7.23 -14.82 -16.88
N ASP A 2 -7.11 -14.39 -15.63
CA ASP A 2 -6.05 -13.46 -15.23
C ASP A 2 -4.68 -14.15 -15.36
N LYS A 3 -3.65 -13.39 -15.76
CA LYS A 3 -2.28 -13.90 -15.82
C LYS A 3 -1.86 -14.34 -14.42
N ILE A 4 -1.45 -15.61 -14.29
CA ILE A 4 -0.92 -16.13 -13.03
C ILE A 4 0.44 -15.48 -12.79
N THR A 5 0.63 -14.92 -11.60
CA THR A 5 1.86 -14.21 -11.20
C THR A 5 2.41 -14.86 -9.93
N ILE A 6 3.66 -14.54 -9.60
CA ILE A 6 4.31 -15.04 -8.39
C ILE A 6 3.51 -14.64 -7.13
N SER A 7 2.92 -13.44 -7.11
CA SER A 7 2.06 -12.99 -6.02
C SER A 7 0.85 -13.89 -5.80
N HIS A 8 0.23 -14.41 -6.87
CA HIS A 8 -0.87 -15.37 -6.77
C HIS A 8 -0.43 -16.71 -6.16
N LEU A 9 0.80 -17.16 -6.43
CA LEU A 9 1.36 -18.39 -5.84
C LEU A 9 1.62 -18.22 -4.33
N VAL A 10 2.21 -17.08 -3.95
CA VAL A 10 2.45 -16.73 -2.54
C VAL A 10 1.13 -16.61 -1.78
N GLU A 11 0.13 -15.96 -2.38
CA GLU A 11 -1.20 -15.82 -1.80
C GLU A 11 -1.93 -17.18 -1.66
N PHE A 12 -1.81 -18.06 -2.65
CA PHE A 12 -2.40 -19.40 -2.60
C PHE A 12 -1.84 -20.23 -1.43
N ASN A 13 -0.52 -20.19 -1.23
CA ASN A 13 0.11 -20.96 -0.16
C ASN A 13 -0.38 -20.50 1.24
N ARG A 14 -0.52 -19.19 1.43
CA ARG A 14 -0.93 -18.55 2.70
C ARG A 14 -2.41 -18.73 3.04
N LYS A 15 -3.26 -19.15 2.10
CA LYS A 15 -4.70 -19.33 2.34
C LYS A 15 -5.04 -20.75 2.79
N SER A 16 -6.11 -20.86 3.56
CA SER A 16 -6.77 -22.13 3.90
C SER A 16 -7.27 -22.83 2.62
N PRO A 17 -7.58 -24.15 2.67
CA PRO A 17 -8.10 -24.89 1.51
C PRO A 17 -9.34 -24.24 0.87
N LYS A 18 -10.23 -23.67 1.69
CA LYS A 18 -11.39 -22.90 1.22
C LYS A 18 -10.95 -21.62 0.49
N GLY A 19 -10.01 -20.87 1.07
CA GLY A 19 -9.47 -19.65 0.46
C GLY A 19 -8.70 -19.89 -0.84
N ARG A 20 -8.00 -21.03 -0.95
CA ARG A 20 -7.33 -21.50 -2.18
C ARG A 20 -8.32 -21.70 -3.32
N ARG A 21 -9.42 -22.41 -3.06
CA ARG A 21 -10.50 -22.60 -4.04
C ARG A 21 -11.09 -21.26 -4.48
N THR A 22 -11.38 -20.36 -3.54
CA THR A 22 -11.87 -19.02 -3.85
C THR A 22 -10.90 -18.22 -4.71
N LEU A 23 -9.59 -18.29 -4.44
CA LEU A 23 -8.57 -17.62 -5.23
C LEU A 23 -8.54 -18.13 -6.68
N VAL A 24 -8.56 -19.45 -6.87
CA VAL A 24 -8.60 -20.06 -8.22
C VAL A 24 -9.85 -19.64 -8.98
N GLU A 25 -11.01 -19.66 -8.32
CA GLU A 25 -12.27 -19.22 -8.94
C GLU A 25 -12.25 -17.73 -9.32
N LYS A 26 -11.58 -16.88 -8.53
CA LYS A 26 -11.36 -15.47 -8.89
C LYS A 26 -10.45 -15.31 -10.10
N LEU A 27 -9.40 -16.13 -10.23
CA LEU A 27 -8.44 -16.06 -11.35
C LEU A 27 -9.02 -16.57 -12.68
N LYS A 28 -9.91 -17.56 -12.63
CA LYS A 28 -10.61 -18.09 -13.81
C LYS A 28 -11.57 -17.07 -14.42
N LYS A 29 -12.27 -16.31 -13.57
CA LYS A 29 -13.25 -15.32 -14.02
C LYS A 29 -12.53 -14.11 -14.63
N PRO A 30 -12.82 -13.71 -15.88
CA PRO A 30 -12.31 -12.44 -16.41
C PRO A 30 -12.86 -11.33 -15.52
N LYS A 31 -11.97 -10.44 -15.05
CA LYS A 31 -12.41 -9.21 -14.38
C LYS A 31 -13.23 -8.41 -15.39
N ILE A 32 -14.55 -8.42 -15.24
CA ILE A 32 -15.36 -7.31 -15.69
C ILE A 32 -14.75 -6.13 -14.95
N LYS A 33 -14.05 -5.24 -15.65
CA LYS A 33 -13.58 -4.00 -15.03
C LYS A 33 -14.85 -3.34 -14.49
N PRO A 34 -15.08 -3.24 -13.17
CA PRO A 34 -16.02 -2.23 -12.73
C PRO A 34 -15.51 -0.91 -13.31
N GLU A 35 -16.41 -0.06 -13.77
CA GLU A 35 -16.06 1.33 -14.06
C GLU A 35 -15.17 1.84 -12.94
N LYS A 36 -14.09 2.56 -13.28
CA LYS A 36 -13.11 3.06 -12.31
C LYS A 36 -13.87 3.75 -11.17
N SER A 37 -14.10 3.04 -10.07
CA SER A 37 -14.43 3.65 -8.81
C SER A 37 -13.12 4.26 -8.35
N GLU A 38 -12.93 5.53 -8.69
CA GLU A 38 -12.04 6.41 -7.97
C GLU A 38 -12.25 6.17 -6.48
N SER A 39 -11.17 6.13 -5.70
CA SER A 39 -11.21 6.05 -4.23
C SER A 39 -11.45 4.65 -3.65
N GLY A 40 -10.35 3.96 -3.32
CA GLY A 40 -10.44 2.77 -2.46
C GLY A 40 -9.14 2.02 -2.21
N GLY A 41 -8.17 2.10 -3.14
CA GLY A 41 -6.96 1.27 -3.11
C GLY A 41 -5.66 1.97 -2.69
N ASP A 42 -5.56 3.29 -2.81
CA ASP A 42 -4.29 4.04 -2.68
C ASP A 42 -3.82 4.28 -1.24
N TYR A 43 -4.60 3.83 -0.27
CA TYR A 43 -4.45 4.20 1.13
C TYR A 43 -3.25 3.54 1.85
N TRP A 44 -2.77 2.39 1.34
CA TRP A 44 -1.62 1.66 1.87
C TRP A 44 -0.35 1.83 1.04
N THR A 45 -0.48 2.25 -0.22
CA THR A 45 0.63 2.36 -1.18
C THR A 45 1.46 3.63 -0.99
N SER A 46 0.99 4.61 -0.21
CA SER A 46 1.65 5.91 -0.06
C SER A 46 3.02 5.83 0.61
N ALA A 47 3.16 5.09 1.71
CA ALA A 47 4.45 4.97 2.41
C ALA A 47 5.46 4.13 1.60
N VAL A 48 5.04 3.00 1.03
CA VAL A 48 5.92 2.10 0.27
C VAL A 48 6.45 2.78 -1.00
N SER A 49 5.59 3.48 -1.74
CA SER A 49 6.01 4.25 -2.92
C SER A 49 6.93 5.42 -2.56
N CYS A 50 6.73 6.06 -1.41
CA CYS A 50 7.62 7.10 -0.92
C CYS A 50 9.01 6.53 -0.57
N ILE A 51 9.08 5.45 0.19
CA ILE A 51 10.34 4.76 0.50
C ILE A 51 11.07 4.36 -0.78
N SER A 52 10.37 3.75 -1.74
CA SER A 52 11.00 3.37 -3.02
C SER A 52 11.61 4.56 -3.77
N ARG A 53 11.00 5.74 -3.69
CA ARG A 53 11.54 6.96 -4.31
C ARG A 53 12.73 7.51 -3.54
N ALA A 54 12.70 7.49 -2.21
CA ALA A 54 13.82 7.89 -1.35
C ALA A 54 15.07 7.04 -1.63
N PHE A 55 14.91 5.72 -1.73
CA PHE A 55 16.00 4.81 -2.13
C PHE A 55 16.53 5.10 -3.53
N ALA A 56 15.66 5.38 -4.51
CA ALA A 56 16.09 5.72 -5.86
C ALA A 56 16.82 7.08 -5.95
N ALA A 57 16.44 8.03 -5.09
CA ALA A 57 17.07 9.34 -4.98
C ALA A 57 18.31 9.36 -4.07
N GLY A 58 18.55 8.29 -3.32
CA GLY A 58 19.65 8.17 -2.36
C GLY A 58 19.58 9.16 -1.20
N ASN A 59 18.39 9.63 -0.82
CA ASN A 59 18.22 10.57 0.30
C ASN A 59 16.85 10.45 0.97
N ASN A 60 16.76 10.91 2.22
CA ASN A 60 15.56 10.84 3.06
C ASN A 60 14.60 12.02 2.89
N THR A 61 14.90 13.00 2.03
CA THR A 61 14.07 14.21 1.87
C THR A 61 12.63 13.87 1.50
N GLU A 62 12.45 12.91 0.59
CA GLU A 62 11.13 12.42 0.18
C GLU A 62 10.32 11.82 1.34
N ILE A 63 10.98 11.23 2.33
CA ILE A 63 10.35 10.62 3.51
C ILE A 63 9.89 11.71 4.47
N VAL A 64 10.75 12.67 4.79
CA VAL A 64 10.44 13.80 5.69
C VAL A 64 9.26 14.60 5.15
N GLU A 65 9.33 15.03 3.88
CA GLU A 65 8.23 15.78 3.26
C GLU A 65 6.90 15.01 3.26
N LYS A 66 6.97 13.68 3.14
CA LYS A 66 5.77 12.85 3.14
C LYS A 66 5.15 12.75 4.53
N ILE A 67 5.96 12.69 5.58
CA ILE A 67 5.50 12.69 6.97
C ILE A 67 4.74 14.00 7.25
N ASP A 68 5.32 15.15 6.88
CA ASP A 68 4.67 16.46 7.09
C ASP A 68 3.32 16.55 6.37
N LYS A 69 3.28 16.15 5.09
CA LYS A 69 2.04 16.10 4.30
C LYS A 69 0.98 15.17 4.91
N LEU A 70 1.38 14.12 5.63
CA LEU A 70 0.45 13.20 6.29
C LEU A 70 -0.04 13.75 7.63
N LEU A 71 0.80 14.46 8.37
CA LEU A 71 0.43 15.16 9.61
C LEU A 71 -0.61 16.25 9.32
N GLU A 72 -0.37 17.09 8.31
CA GLU A 72 -1.33 18.11 7.87
C GLU A 72 -2.69 17.49 7.49
N LYS A 73 -2.69 16.34 6.82
CA LYS A 73 -3.93 15.64 6.48
C LYS A 73 -4.66 15.03 7.69
N ILE A 74 -3.94 14.68 8.76
CA ILE A 74 -4.55 14.23 10.02
C ILE A 74 -5.27 15.38 10.71
N GLU A 75 -4.65 16.56 10.72
CA GLU A 75 -5.24 17.78 11.29
C GLU A 75 -6.52 18.17 10.54
N ASN A 76 -6.48 18.12 9.21
CA ASN A 76 -7.60 18.50 8.32
C ASN A 76 -8.68 17.41 8.10
N SER A 77 -8.54 16.23 8.72
CA SER A 77 -9.55 15.16 8.60
C SER A 77 -10.46 15.14 9.82
N ASP A 78 -11.74 14.79 9.65
CA ASP A 78 -12.64 14.53 10.79
C ASP A 78 -12.77 13.03 11.10
N ALA A 79 -12.69 12.20 10.07
CA ALA A 79 -12.90 10.76 10.20
C ALA A 79 -11.73 10.07 10.93
N LYS A 80 -12.01 9.45 12.07
CA LYS A 80 -11.04 8.66 12.86
C LYS A 80 -10.33 7.57 12.04
N ILE A 81 -11.06 6.93 11.12
CA ILE A 81 -10.50 5.89 10.23
C ILE A 81 -9.41 6.49 9.33
N THR A 82 -9.66 7.67 8.76
CA THR A 82 -8.74 8.42 7.92
C THR A 82 -7.50 8.87 8.70
N LYS A 83 -7.67 9.39 9.92
CA LYS A 83 -6.54 9.74 10.80
C LYS A 83 -5.67 8.53 11.13
N ASN A 84 -6.28 7.43 11.57
CA ASN A 84 -5.57 6.18 11.89
C ASN A 84 -4.76 5.64 10.70
N MET A 85 -5.28 5.82 9.49
CA MET A 85 -4.63 5.41 8.26
C MET A 85 -3.39 6.26 7.94
N PHE A 86 -3.48 7.58 8.06
CA PHE A 86 -2.31 8.46 7.93
C PHE A 86 -1.27 8.18 9.02
N GLN A 87 -1.71 7.98 10.26
CA GLN A 87 -0.82 7.63 11.38
C GLN A 87 -0.02 6.35 11.10
N ARG A 88 -0.66 5.33 10.51
CA ARG A 88 0.03 4.08 10.12
C ARG A 88 1.07 4.32 9.03
N ASN A 89 0.78 5.17 8.04
CA ASN A 89 1.75 5.53 7.00
C ASN A 89 2.95 6.27 7.61
N ILE A 90 2.71 7.23 8.52
CA ILE A 90 3.77 7.96 9.24
C ILE A 90 4.65 6.98 10.03
N HIS A 91 4.05 6.06 10.79
CA HIS A 91 4.81 5.09 11.58
C HIS A 91 5.74 4.20 10.73
N ILE A 92 5.33 3.88 9.51
CA ILE A 92 6.19 3.15 8.57
C ILE A 92 7.35 4.06 8.13
N LEU A 93 7.06 5.29 7.69
CA LEU A 93 8.04 6.24 7.18
C LEU A 93 9.11 6.61 8.20
N GLN A 94 8.73 6.84 9.47
CA GLN A 94 9.65 7.17 10.56
C GLN A 94 10.71 6.10 10.79
N LYS A 95 10.44 4.83 10.49
CA LYS A 95 11.45 3.75 10.60
C LYS A 95 12.55 3.84 9.54
N PHE A 96 12.34 4.64 8.50
CA PHE A 96 13.28 4.83 7.39
C PHE A 96 13.85 6.24 7.36
N GLU A 97 13.45 7.13 8.28
CA GLU A 97 13.93 8.51 8.35
C GLU A 97 15.42 8.60 8.69
N GLU A 98 15.91 7.67 9.51
CA GLU A 98 17.32 7.53 9.89
C GLU A 98 18.06 6.47 9.05
N PHE A 99 17.46 5.99 7.96
CA PHE A 99 18.10 4.99 7.13
C PHE A 99 19.32 5.58 6.42
N ASP A 100 20.46 4.92 6.57
CA ASP A 100 21.70 5.26 5.88
C ASP A 100 21.71 4.65 4.48
N PHE A 101 21.82 5.47 3.45
CA PHE A 101 21.89 5.03 2.04
C PHE A 101 23.31 4.79 1.54
N ALA A 102 24.32 4.92 2.41
CA ALA A 102 25.73 4.73 2.11
C ALA A 102 26.09 3.27 1.74
#